data_AF-A0A4Y2RGN9-F1
#
_entry.id   AF-A0A4Y2RGN9-F1
#
_cell.length_a   1.000
_cell.length_b   1.000
_cell.length_c   1.000
_cell.angle_alpha   90.00
_cell.angle_beta   90.00
_cell.angle_gamma   90.00
#
_symmetry.space_group_name_H-M   'P 1'
#
loop_
_entity.id
_entity.type
_entity.pdbx_description
1 polymer ?
#
loop_
_entity_poly.entity_id
_entity_poly.type
_entity_poly.pdbx_seq_one_letter_code
_entity_poly.pdbx_strand_id
1 'polypeptide(L)'
;MIYHVLTHKLPYEPKPRSGRPLVMDIRSDRRIQRVASSTKMLVREITRASRLHISKNTVHRRIIESDYMIQAKMDCRLPLSKLHISKRLQWARNHMSYGDKWMAVLFSDEKKMEPRWT
;
A
#
# COMPACT_ATOMS: atom_id res chain seq x y z
N MET A 1 -4.33 17.29 44.03
CA MET A 1 -4.85 16.63 42.80
C MET A 1 -6.25 16.02 42.95
N ILE A 2 -6.98 16.26 44.06
CA ILE A 2 -8.29 15.62 44.32
C ILE A 2 -9.47 16.49 43.82
N TYR A 3 -9.29 17.82 43.77
CA TYR A 3 -10.38 18.76 43.47
C TYR A 3 -10.98 18.64 42.05
N HIS A 4 -10.19 18.30 41.03
CA HIS A 4 -10.68 18.20 39.64
C HIS A 4 -11.51 16.94 39.37
N VAL A 5 -11.36 15.88 40.18
CA VAL A 5 -12.05 14.60 39.96
C VAL A 5 -13.49 14.64 40.50
N LEU A 6 -13.75 15.45 41.54
CA LEU A 6 -15.04 15.49 42.23
C LEU A 6 -16.10 16.37 41.53
N THR A 7 -15.71 17.24 40.60
CA THR A 7 -16.62 18.19 39.92
C THR A 7 -17.28 17.64 38.66
N HIS A 8 -16.82 16.50 38.14
CA HIS A 8 -17.36 15.91 36.91
C HIS A 8 -18.21 14.68 37.21
N LYS A 9 -19.49 14.71 36.81
CA LYS A 9 -20.42 13.56 36.84
C LYS A 9 -20.15 12.55 35.69
N LEU A 10 -19.19 12.85 34.82
CA LEU A 10 -18.77 12.04 33.67
C LEU A 10 -17.28 11.64 33.82
N PRO A 11 -16.86 10.49 33.27
CA PRO A 11 -15.47 10.04 33.35
C PRO A 11 -14.51 11.11 32.77
N TYR A 12 -13.45 11.40 33.52
CA TYR A 12 -12.45 12.39 33.14
C TYR A 12 -11.58 11.86 32.00
N GLU A 13 -11.71 12.45 30.83
CA GLU A 13 -10.82 12.22 29.70
C GLU A 13 -9.64 13.22 29.76
N PRO A 14 -8.42 12.77 30.13
CA PRO A 14 -7.27 13.66 30.15
C PRO A 14 -6.96 14.14 28.74
N LYS A 15 -6.64 15.43 28.62
CA LYS A 15 -6.16 15.99 27.35
C LYS A 15 -4.93 15.20 26.87
N PRO A 16 -4.86 14.84 25.58
CA PRO A 16 -3.72 14.12 25.04
C PRO A 16 -2.45 14.95 25.22
N ARG A 17 -1.35 14.28 25.58
CA ARG A 17 -0.04 14.92 25.73
C ARG A 17 0.46 15.38 24.34
N SER A 18 1.09 16.55 24.28
CA SER A 18 1.60 17.17 23.05
C SER A 18 2.73 16.40 22.35
N GLY A 19 3.21 15.30 22.93
CA GLY A 19 4.24 14.45 22.33
C GLY A 19 5.58 15.15 22.09
N ARG A 20 6.51 14.43 21.47
CA ARG A 20 7.79 15.01 21.05
C ARG A 20 7.58 15.85 19.78
N PRO A 21 8.09 17.09 19.72
CA PRO A 21 8.06 17.88 18.50
C PRO A 21 8.68 17.14 17.32
N LEU A 22 8.05 17.27 16.16
CA LEU A 22 8.55 16.68 14.92
C LEU A 22 9.82 17.43 14.50
N VAL A 23 10.87 16.67 14.17
CA VAL A 23 12.14 17.21 13.66
C VAL A 23 12.00 17.73 12.22
N MET A 24 10.90 17.40 11.53
CA MET A 24 10.72 17.68 10.11
C MET A 24 9.78 18.85 9.85
N ASP A 25 10.16 19.67 8.87
CA ASP A 25 9.34 20.74 8.28
C ASP A 25 8.32 20.19 7.26
N ILE A 26 7.21 20.91 7.10
CA ILE A 26 6.14 20.65 6.13
C ILE A 26 6.70 20.57 4.71
N ARG A 27 7.74 21.36 4.38
CA ARG A 27 8.41 21.32 3.07
C ARG A 27 9.10 19.99 2.81
N SER A 28 9.72 19.42 3.83
CA SER A 28 10.42 18.13 3.75
C SER A 28 9.43 16.99 3.50
N ASP A 29 8.27 17.02 4.17
CA ASP A 29 7.20 16.04 3.96
C ASP A 29 6.65 16.12 2.53
N ARG A 30 6.39 17.34 2.02
CA ARG A 30 5.97 17.54 0.61
C ARG A 30 7.00 17.03 -0.40
N ARG A 31 8.30 17.17 -0.09
CA ARG A 31 9.37 16.67 -0.96
C ARG A 31 9.37 15.15 -1.03
N ILE A 32 9.18 14.47 0.11
CA ILE A 32 9.06 13.01 0.17
C ILE A 32 7.84 12.55 -0.65
N GLN A 33 6.69 13.20 -0.46
CA GLN A 33 5.47 12.88 -1.21
C GLN A 33 5.66 13.02 -2.72
N ARG A 34 6.29 14.11 -3.17
CA ARG A 34 6.56 14.35 -4.60
C ARG A 34 7.47 13.28 -5.20
N VAL A 35 8.52 12.89 -4.48
CA VAL A 35 9.45 11.85 -4.95
C VAL A 35 8.79 10.48 -4.94
N ALA A 36 7.95 10.21 -3.95
CA ALA A 36 7.22 8.94 -3.85
C ALA A 36 6.13 8.81 -4.94
N SER A 37 5.49 9.91 -5.35
CA SER A 37 4.42 9.88 -6.35
C SER A 37 4.91 9.83 -7.80
N SER A 38 6.11 10.32 -8.09
CA SER A 38 6.60 10.42 -9.47
C SER A 38 6.94 9.07 -10.10
N THR A 39 7.31 8.05 -9.32
CA THR A 39 7.79 6.76 -9.85
C THR A 39 7.58 5.63 -8.83
N LYS A 40 7.42 4.38 -9.31
CA LYS A 40 7.38 3.17 -8.45
C LYS A 40 8.76 2.89 -7.85
N MET A 41 9.10 3.64 -6.81
CA MET A 41 10.39 3.57 -6.12
C MET A 41 10.26 2.87 -4.77
N LEU A 42 11.29 2.14 -4.37
CA LEU A 42 11.37 1.61 -3.02
C LEU A 42 11.66 2.73 -2.02
N VAL A 43 11.23 2.56 -0.77
CA VAL A 43 11.48 3.54 0.33
C VAL A 43 12.96 3.94 0.42
N ARG A 44 13.88 3.00 0.20
CA ARG A 44 15.33 3.26 0.21
C ARG A 44 15.75 4.21 -0.92
N GLU A 45 15.16 4.06 -2.10
CA GLU A 45 15.43 4.91 -3.26
C GLU A 45 14.81 6.30 -3.05
N ILE A 46 13.60 6.37 -2.47
CA ILE A 46 12.96 7.63 -2.08
C ILE A 46 13.83 8.37 -1.07
N THR A 47 14.40 7.66 -0.08
CA THR A 47 15.32 8.26 0.90
C THR A 47 16.52 8.89 0.18
N ARG A 48 17.16 8.16 -0.74
CA ARG A 48 18.27 8.68 -1.55
C ARG A 48 17.86 9.87 -2.43
N ALA A 49 16.74 9.77 -3.13
CA ALA A 49 16.26 10.78 -4.08
C ALA A 49 15.73 12.05 -3.39
N SER A 50 15.19 11.91 -2.18
CA SER A 50 14.76 13.05 -1.36
C SER A 50 15.92 13.97 -0.98
N ARG A 51 17.17 13.49 -0.99
CA ARG A 51 18.38 14.22 -0.55
C ARG A 51 18.20 14.86 0.83
N LEU A 52 17.43 14.21 1.71
CA LEU A 52 17.24 14.63 3.10
C LEU A 52 18.09 13.73 4.00
N HIS A 53 18.67 14.27 5.07
CA HIS A 53 19.41 13.50 6.07
C HIS A 53 18.44 12.80 7.04
N ILE A 54 17.68 11.83 6.51
CA ILE A 54 16.56 11.18 7.18
C ILE A 54 16.69 9.67 7.08
N SER A 55 16.32 8.98 8.15
CA SER A 55 16.32 7.51 8.15
C SER A 55 15.24 6.94 7.22
N LYS A 56 15.50 5.76 6.64
CA LYS A 56 14.52 5.00 5.84
C LYS A 56 13.19 4.83 6.59
N ASN A 57 13.24 4.57 7.89
CA ASN A 57 12.05 4.31 8.71
C ASN A 57 11.18 5.57 8.87
N THR A 58 11.81 6.74 8.98
CA THR A 58 11.08 8.01 9.02
C THR A 58 10.37 8.27 7.69
N VAL A 59 11.04 8.04 6.56
CA VAL A 59 10.42 8.17 5.22
C VAL A 59 9.23 7.21 5.08
N HIS A 60 9.40 5.95 5.47
CA HIS A 60 8.32 4.96 5.44
C HIS A 60 7.12 5.40 6.28
N ARG A 61 7.37 5.84 7.52
CA ARG A 61 6.34 6.33 8.42
C ARG A 61 5.59 7.53 7.84
N ARG A 62 6.29 8.48 7.22
CA ARG A 62 5.67 9.64 6.57
C ARG A 62 4.77 9.30 5.40
N ILE A 63 5.15 8.29 4.61
CA ILE A 63 4.33 7.83 3.48
C ILE A 63 3.04 7.19 4.00
N ILE A 64 3.11 6.37 5.05
CA ILE A 64 1.93 5.72 5.66
C ILE A 64 1.05 6.71 6.43
N GLU A 65 1.64 7.63 7.20
CA GLU A 65 0.92 8.69 7.92
C GLU A 65 0.30 9.73 6.98
N SER A 66 0.73 9.78 5.70
CA SER A 66 0.19 10.74 4.76
C SER A 66 -1.09 10.26 4.10
N ASP A 67 -2.14 11.07 4.18
CA ASP A 67 -3.39 10.88 3.42
C ASP A 67 -3.21 11.10 1.90
N TYR A 68 -2.00 11.45 1.46
CA TYR A 68 -1.68 11.76 0.06
C TYR A 68 -1.56 10.51 -0.81
N MET A 69 -1.16 9.37 -0.24
CA MET A 69 -0.95 8.12 -0.98
C MET A 69 -1.68 6.98 -0.28
N ILE A 70 -2.73 6.45 -0.91
CA ILE A 70 -3.45 5.29 -0.39
C ILE A 70 -2.69 4.03 -0.80
N GLN A 71 -2.22 3.27 0.18
CA GLN A 71 -1.68 1.94 -0.05
C GLN A 71 -2.84 0.97 -0.33
N ALA A 72 -3.15 0.74 -1.60
CA ALA A 72 -4.08 -0.31 -2.01
C ALA A 72 -3.30 -1.59 -2.34
N LYS A 73 -3.49 -2.63 -1.52
CA LYS A 73 -3.09 -3.99 -1.90
C LYS A 73 -4.26 -4.60 -2.66
N MET A 74 -4.02 -5.06 -3.89
CA MET A 74 -5.04 -5.81 -4.62
C MET A 74 -5.34 -7.10 -3.86
N ASP A 75 -6.62 -7.39 -3.66
CA ASP A 75 -7.02 -8.67 -3.08
C ASP A 75 -6.53 -9.80 -3.97
N CYS A 76 -5.72 -10.68 -3.40
CA CYS A 76 -5.29 -11.89 -4.08
C CYS A 76 -6.52 -12.78 -4.30
N ARG A 77 -6.85 -13.04 -5.55
CA ARG A 77 -7.90 -13.99 -5.94
C ARG A 77 -7.44 -15.40 -5.60
N LEU A 78 -7.87 -15.88 -4.43
CA LEU A 78 -7.62 -17.20 -3.83
C LEU A 78 -6.14 -17.56 -3.58
N PRO A 79 -5.80 -18.12 -2.40
CA PRO A 79 -4.45 -18.59 -2.14
C PRO A 79 -4.10 -19.76 -3.07
N LEU A 80 -2.97 -19.66 -3.77
CA LEU A 80 -2.47 -20.76 -4.60
C LEU A 80 -1.77 -21.78 -3.71
N SER A 81 -2.19 -23.04 -3.80
CA SER A 81 -1.46 -24.16 -3.19
C SER A 81 -0.14 -24.40 -3.94
N LYS A 82 0.83 -25.06 -3.30
CA LYS A 82 2.09 -25.46 -3.94
C LYS A 82 1.85 -26.27 -5.24
N LEU A 83 0.81 -27.11 -5.25
CA LEU A 83 0.39 -27.87 -6.42
C LEU A 83 -0.15 -26.99 -7.54
N HIS A 84 -0.94 -25.95 -7.23
CA HIS A 84 -1.40 -24.99 -8.24
C HIS A 84 -0.23 -24.24 -8.86
N ILE A 85 0.75 -23.82 -8.04
CA ILE A 85 1.93 -23.10 -8.51
C ILE A 85 2.75 -23.98 -9.47
N SER A 86 3.03 -25.23 -9.10
CA SER A 86 3.82 -26.13 -9.96
C SER A 86 3.15 -26.43 -11.29
N LYS A 87 1.84 -26.75 -11.28
CA LYS A 87 1.06 -27.00 -12.50
C LYS A 87 1.03 -25.79 -13.43
N ARG A 88 0.75 -24.59 -12.89
CA ARG A 88 0.73 -23.35 -13.67
C ARG A 88 2.09 -23.01 -14.25
N LEU A 89 3.16 -23.19 -13.48
CA LEU A 89 4.53 -22.95 -13.94
C LEU A 89 4.93 -23.93 -15.06
N GLN A 90 4.62 -25.21 -14.90
CA GLN A 90 4.88 -26.21 -15.94
C GLN A 90 4.09 -25.91 -17.22
N TRP A 91 2.82 -25.55 -17.09
CA TRP A 91 1.99 -25.14 -18.22
C TRP A 91 2.61 -23.94 -18.95
N ALA A 92 3.01 -22.89 -18.22
CA ALA A 92 3.64 -21.72 -18.80
C ALA A 92 4.94 -22.07 -19.54
N ARG A 93 5.82 -22.90 -18.96
CA ARG A 93 7.05 -23.36 -19.61
C ARG A 93 6.78 -24.09 -20.92
N ASN A 94 5.80 -24.97 -20.93
CA ASN A 94 5.43 -25.74 -22.12
C ASN A 94 4.84 -24.86 -23.24
N HIS A 95 4.22 -23.74 -22.89
CA HIS A 95 3.52 -22.85 -23.84
C HIS A 95 4.26 -21.52 -24.10
N MET A 96 5.44 -21.28 -23.51
CA MET A 96 6.25 -20.09 -23.78
C MET A 96 6.74 -20.05 -25.24
N SER A 97 7.11 -21.21 -25.80
CA SER A 97 7.60 -21.35 -27.18
C SER A 97 6.52 -21.86 -28.15
N TYR A 98 5.24 -21.68 -27.82
CA TYR A 98 4.14 -22.25 -28.61
C TYR A 98 3.98 -21.58 -29.99
N GLY A 99 4.38 -20.32 -30.14
CA GLY A 99 4.50 -19.63 -31.44
C GLY A 99 3.20 -19.61 -32.24
N ASP A 100 3.30 -19.92 -33.53
CA ASP A 100 2.18 -19.89 -34.49
C ASP A 100 1.04 -20.85 -34.13
N LYS A 101 1.28 -21.83 -33.24
CA LYS A 101 0.24 -22.74 -32.74
C LYS A 101 -0.84 -22.02 -31.96
N TRP A 102 -0.55 -20.83 -31.41
CA TRP A 102 -1.57 -19.98 -30.78
C TRP A 102 -2.68 -19.56 -31.76
N MET A 103 -2.39 -19.48 -33.06
CA MET A 103 -3.37 -19.09 -34.07
C MET A 103 -4.51 -20.11 -34.23
N ALA A 104 -4.28 -21.36 -33.83
CA ALA A 104 -5.30 -22.41 -33.87
C ALA A 104 -6.09 -22.52 -32.55
N VAL A 105 -5.76 -21.74 -31.52
CA VAL A 105 -6.38 -21.83 -30.19
C VAL A 105 -7.47 -20.78 -30.04
N LEU A 106 -8.71 -21.22 -29.83
CA LEU A 106 -9.83 -20.37 -29.45
C LEU A 106 -10.06 -20.46 -27.93
N PHE A 107 -10.10 -19.31 -27.26
CA PHE A 107 -10.40 -19.24 -25.83
C PHE A 107 -11.87 -18.90 -25.61
N SER A 108 -12.52 -19.63 -24.72
CA SER A 108 -13.89 -19.36 -24.24
C SER A 108 -13.93 -19.44 -22.71
N ASP A 109 -14.66 -18.54 -22.08
CA ASP A 109 -14.92 -18.56 -20.63
C ASP A 109 -16.35 -18.06 -20.38
N GLU A 110 -16.98 -18.57 -19.33
CA GLU A 110 -18.33 -18.16 -18.94
C GLU A 110 -18.25 -17.00 -17.97
N LYS A 111 -18.89 -15.88 -18.32
CA LYS A 111 -19.02 -14.72 -17.45
C LYS A 111 -20.48 -14.43 -17.18
N LYS A 112 -20.86 -14.46 -15.90
CA LYS A 112 -22.18 -13.99 -15.47
C LYS A 112 -22.33 -12.51 -15.79
N MET A 113 -23.37 -12.16 -16.56
CA MET A 113 -23.75 -10.78 -16.86
C MET A 113 -24.95 -10.43 -15.98
N GLU A 114 -24.76 -9.51 -15.05
CA GLU A 114 -25.88 -8.97 -14.26
C GLU A 114 -26.56 -7.85 -15.06
N PRO A 115 -27.89 -7.87 -15.23
CA PRO A 115 -28.61 -6.78 -15.87
C PRO A 115 -28.49 -5.52 -15.02
N ARG A 116 -27.95 -4.45 -15.62
CA ARG A 116 -27.90 -3.13 -15.00
C ARG A 116 -29.27 -2.47 -15.22
N TRP A 117 -30.21 -2.69 -14.31
CA TRP A 117 -31.43 -1.88 -14.26
C TRP A 117 -31.00 -0.44 -13.88
N THR A 118 -31.21 0.49 -14.81
CA THR A 118 -31.06 1.95 -14.61
C THR A 118 -32.34 2.54 -14.06
#